data_AF-A0A499W300-F1
#
_entry.id   AF-A0A499W300-F1
#
_cell.length_a   1.000
_cell.length_b   1.000
_cell.length_c   1.000
_cell.angle_alpha   90.00
_cell.angle_beta   90.00
_cell.angle_gamma   90.00
#
_symmetry.space_group_name_H-M   'P 1'
#
loop_
_entity.id
_entity.type
_entity.pdbx_description
1 polymer ?
#
loop_
_entity_poly.entity_id
_entity_poly.type
_entity_poly.pdbx_seq_one_letter_code
_entity_poly.pdbx_strand_id
1 'polypeptide(L)'
;MAGRYLSAADRPAALATLTDLCRDLIRRTEDGSQPGLRLTAVRHLIDVAAHPDTLSSWLSEGTVPGGPELDPELRWRILGRLAVLGAIDDDVIEAELVQDPSASGQEGAARCRAALPDPESKRRAWEEMFTTDHLSNYLFTATAQGFWQPEQADLVRAYVERYWTDAVAVAARRGPAIAAAAGRWAFPAHAVSPDTLRRGEQCLREADPIPALRRKLVDELDDLARALRVREA
;
A
#
# COMPACT_ATOMS: atom_id res chain seq x y z
N MET A 1 6.63 -5.72 -5.86
CA MET A 1 7.43 -5.99 -7.08
C MET A 1 6.62 -5.87 -8.36
N ALA A 2 5.53 -6.64 -8.55
CA ALA A 2 4.72 -6.60 -9.78
C ALA A 2 4.23 -5.18 -10.16
N GLY A 3 3.69 -4.41 -9.20
CA GLY A 3 3.21 -3.05 -9.45
C GLY A 3 4.28 -2.02 -9.85
N ARG A 4 5.56 -2.29 -9.58
CA ARG A 4 6.69 -1.39 -9.91
C ARG A 4 7.39 -1.82 -11.20
N TYR A 5 7.66 -3.10 -11.38
CA TYR A 5 8.51 -3.58 -12.48
C TYR A 5 7.75 -4.08 -13.71
N LEU A 6 6.49 -4.51 -13.56
CA LEU A 6 5.70 -4.96 -14.71
C LEU A 6 4.93 -3.79 -15.33
N SER A 7 4.70 -3.89 -16.64
CA SER A 7 3.77 -3.02 -17.34
C SER A 7 2.33 -3.25 -16.85
N ALA A 8 1.42 -2.32 -17.15
CA ALA A 8 0.00 -2.50 -16.85
C ALA A 8 -0.59 -3.72 -17.60
N ALA A 9 -0.05 -4.08 -18.77
CA ALA A 9 -0.51 -5.20 -19.58
C ALA A 9 -0.08 -6.56 -19.02
N ASP A 10 1.14 -6.66 -18.47
CA ASP A 10 1.70 -7.93 -17.98
C ASP A 10 1.30 -8.25 -16.53
N ARG A 11 0.90 -7.20 -15.78
CA ARG A 11 0.56 -7.33 -14.36
C ARG A 11 -0.55 -8.34 -14.08
N PRO A 12 -1.69 -8.38 -14.81
CA PRO A 12 -2.75 -9.35 -14.55
C PRO A 12 -2.29 -10.80 -14.63
N ALA A 13 -1.49 -11.15 -15.65
CA ALA A 13 -0.99 -12.52 -15.83
C ALA A 13 -0.03 -12.93 -14.70
N ALA A 14 0.84 -12.01 -14.26
CA ALA A 14 1.73 -12.26 -13.13
C ALA A 14 0.96 -12.43 -11.81
N LEU A 15 -0.06 -11.60 -11.56
CA LEU A 15 -0.92 -11.74 -10.37
C LEU A 15 -1.71 -13.05 -10.39
N ALA A 16 -2.20 -13.49 -11.55
CA ALA A 16 -2.87 -14.79 -11.69
C ALA A 16 -1.90 -15.94 -11.34
N THR A 17 -0.68 -15.91 -11.87
CA THR A 17 0.36 -16.92 -11.57
C THR A 17 0.68 -16.97 -10.07
N LEU A 18 0.84 -15.82 -9.42
CA LEU A 18 1.08 -15.75 -7.97
C LEU A 18 -0.12 -16.26 -7.17
N THR A 19 -1.34 -15.94 -7.61
CA THR A 19 -2.59 -16.40 -7.00
C THR A 19 -2.66 -17.93 -7.02
N ASP A 20 -2.43 -18.54 -8.19
CA ASP A 20 -2.48 -19.99 -8.37
C ASP A 20 -1.42 -20.69 -7.54
N LEU A 21 -0.19 -20.17 -7.52
CA LEU A 21 0.89 -20.71 -6.68
C LEU A 21 0.53 -20.66 -5.19
N CYS A 22 -0.01 -19.54 -4.70
CA CYS A 22 -0.40 -19.42 -3.30
C CYS A 22 -1.54 -20.39 -2.94
N ARG A 23 -2.55 -20.53 -3.81
CA ARG A 23 -3.63 -21.52 -3.63
C ARG A 23 -3.10 -22.93 -3.55
N ASP A 24 -2.16 -23.28 -4.43
CA ASP A 24 -1.53 -24.60 -4.44
C ASP A 24 -0.74 -24.87 -3.16
N LEU A 25 0.01 -23.88 -2.67
CA LEU A 25 0.76 -23.99 -1.41
C LEU A 25 -0.17 -24.12 -0.21
N ILE A 26 -1.28 -23.36 -0.16
CA ILE A 26 -2.30 -23.51 0.88
C ILE A 26 -2.85 -24.93 0.83
N ARG A 27 -3.35 -25.41 -0.31
CA ARG A 27 -3.92 -26.77 -0.41
C ARG A 27 -2.93 -27.87 0.00
N ARG A 28 -1.65 -27.77 -0.38
CA ARG A 28 -0.63 -28.79 -0.06
C ARG A 28 -0.23 -28.82 1.41
N THR A 29 -0.53 -27.78 2.17
CA THR A 29 -0.13 -27.63 3.58
C THR A 29 -1.33 -27.68 4.53
N GLU A 30 -2.49 -28.11 4.03
CA GLU A 30 -3.74 -28.21 4.81
C GLU A 30 -3.69 -29.30 5.89
N ASP A 31 -2.79 -30.27 5.75
CA ASP A 31 -2.52 -31.30 6.75
C ASP A 31 -1.74 -30.78 7.98
N GLY A 32 -1.36 -29.50 7.99
CA GLY A 32 -0.61 -28.88 9.08
C GLY A 32 0.89 -29.16 9.06
N SER A 33 1.43 -29.82 8.03
CA SER A 33 2.84 -30.21 7.94
C SER A 33 3.81 -29.01 7.88
N GLN A 34 3.38 -27.87 7.31
CA GLN A 34 4.22 -26.68 7.11
C GLN A 34 3.46 -25.38 7.41
N PRO A 35 3.14 -25.10 8.69
CA PRO A 35 2.27 -23.98 9.06
C PRO A 35 2.87 -22.61 8.71
N GLY A 36 4.20 -22.46 8.77
CA GLY A 36 4.88 -21.21 8.39
C GLY A 36 4.79 -20.92 6.89
N LEU A 37 5.01 -21.94 6.04
CA LEU A 37 4.86 -21.81 4.59
C LEU A 37 3.41 -21.48 4.22
N ARG A 38 2.46 -22.14 4.87
CA ARG A 38 1.03 -21.88 4.72
C ARG A 38 0.68 -20.43 5.03
N LEU A 39 1.11 -19.93 6.19
CA LEU A 39 0.83 -18.56 6.60
C LEU A 39 1.42 -17.54 5.61
N THR A 40 2.63 -17.78 5.11
CA THR A 40 3.23 -16.95 4.05
C THR A 40 2.38 -16.97 2.77
N ALA A 41 1.92 -18.16 2.33
CA ALA A 41 1.07 -18.29 1.16
C ALA A 41 -0.29 -17.58 1.34
N VAL A 42 -0.90 -17.66 2.52
CA VAL A 42 -2.12 -16.92 2.87
C VAL A 42 -1.90 -15.41 2.79
N ARG A 43 -0.86 -14.89 3.45
CA ARG A 43 -0.53 -13.46 3.42
C ARG A 43 -0.32 -12.96 1.99
N HIS A 44 0.42 -13.71 1.18
CA HIS A 44 0.66 -13.35 -0.22
C HIS A 44 -0.61 -13.45 -1.07
N LEU A 45 -1.46 -14.46 -0.88
CA LEU A 45 -2.74 -14.57 -1.58
C LEU A 45 -3.60 -13.33 -1.33
N ILE A 46 -3.67 -12.86 -0.08
CA ILE A 46 -4.39 -11.64 0.27
C ILE A 46 -3.81 -10.45 -0.51
N ASP A 47 -2.48 -10.28 -0.50
CA ASP A 47 -1.83 -9.15 -1.17
C ASP A 47 -2.05 -9.13 -2.70
N VAL A 48 -2.20 -10.30 -3.35
CA VAL A 48 -2.34 -10.40 -4.81
C VAL A 48 -3.78 -10.63 -5.31
N ALA A 49 -4.76 -10.81 -4.41
CA ALA A 49 -6.13 -11.15 -4.80
C ALA A 49 -6.72 -10.10 -5.75
N ALA A 50 -7.12 -10.50 -6.96
CA ALA A 50 -7.71 -9.60 -7.94
C ALA A 50 -9.23 -9.43 -7.79
N HIS A 51 -9.88 -10.36 -7.09
CA HIS A 51 -11.33 -10.40 -6.89
C HIS A 51 -11.63 -10.58 -5.39
N PRO A 52 -12.73 -10.00 -4.89
CA PRO A 52 -13.01 -9.99 -3.45
C PRO A 52 -13.54 -11.33 -2.92
N ASP A 53 -14.14 -12.18 -3.76
CA ASP A 53 -14.98 -13.32 -3.32
C ASP A 53 -14.29 -14.25 -2.30
N THR A 54 -13.05 -14.65 -2.58
CA THR A 54 -12.27 -15.51 -1.68
C THR A 54 -12.01 -14.83 -0.33
N LEU A 55 -11.65 -13.55 -0.34
CA LEU A 55 -11.31 -12.81 0.87
C LEU A 55 -12.55 -12.49 1.70
N SER A 56 -13.67 -12.16 1.04
CA SER A 56 -14.97 -11.97 1.70
C SER A 56 -15.46 -13.26 2.37
N SER A 57 -15.32 -14.42 1.71
CA SER A 57 -15.61 -15.72 2.31
C SER A 57 -14.76 -15.96 3.55
N TRP A 58 -13.44 -15.80 3.47
CA TRP A 58 -12.54 -15.99 4.62
C TRP A 58 -12.89 -15.06 5.79
N LEU A 59 -13.17 -13.79 5.52
CA LEU A 59 -13.55 -12.83 6.55
C LEU A 59 -14.86 -13.21 7.24
N SER A 60 -15.85 -13.69 6.47
CA SER A 60 -17.16 -14.12 6.98
C SER A 60 -17.09 -15.43 7.79
N GLU A 61 -16.21 -16.35 7.39
CA GLU A 61 -16.00 -17.63 8.06
C GLU A 61 -15.05 -17.49 9.27
N GLY A 62 -14.33 -16.38 9.38
CA GLY A 62 -13.35 -16.13 10.44
C GLY A 62 -12.08 -16.97 10.31
N THR A 63 -11.89 -17.67 9.20
CA THR A 63 -10.77 -18.59 8.98
C THR A 63 -10.47 -18.74 7.50
N VAL A 64 -9.24 -19.14 7.19
CA VAL A 64 -8.91 -19.68 5.87
C VAL A 64 -9.35 -21.15 5.83
N PRO A 65 -9.89 -21.69 4.72
CA PRO A 65 -10.24 -23.11 4.61
C PRO A 65 -9.08 -24.02 5.03
N GLY A 66 -9.28 -24.84 6.06
CA GLY A 66 -8.23 -25.66 6.68
C GLY A 66 -7.26 -24.90 7.60
N GLY A 67 -7.66 -23.72 8.09
CA GLY A 67 -6.86 -22.81 8.90
C GLY A 67 -5.84 -21.99 8.09
N PRO A 68 -5.13 -21.03 8.70
CA PRO A 68 -5.29 -20.60 10.10
C PRO A 68 -6.57 -19.79 10.32
N GLU A 69 -6.98 -19.69 11.58
CA GLU A 69 -7.94 -18.68 12.03
C GLU A 69 -7.41 -17.28 11.73
N LEU A 70 -8.32 -16.34 11.48
CA LEU A 70 -7.93 -14.96 11.19
C LEU A 70 -7.66 -14.20 12.49
N ASP A 71 -6.38 -14.11 12.85
CA ASP A 71 -5.92 -13.17 13.86
C ASP A 71 -6.15 -11.70 13.42
N PRO A 72 -6.07 -10.72 14.34
CA PRO A 72 -6.29 -9.31 13.98
C PRO A 72 -5.39 -8.82 12.83
N GLU A 73 -4.16 -9.30 12.72
CA GLU A 73 -3.24 -8.92 11.63
C GLU A 73 -3.77 -9.37 10.27
N LEU A 74 -4.23 -10.63 10.16
CA LEU A 74 -4.81 -11.16 8.94
C LEU A 74 -6.15 -10.51 8.60
N ARG A 75 -7.00 -10.22 9.61
CA ARG A 75 -8.27 -9.52 9.40
C ARG A 75 -8.05 -8.14 8.79
N TRP A 76 -7.17 -7.33 9.37
CA TRP A 76 -6.84 -6.00 8.82
C TRP A 76 -6.15 -6.08 7.46
N ARG A 77 -5.34 -7.11 7.18
CA ARG A 77 -4.75 -7.32 5.84
C ARG A 77 -5.84 -7.63 4.81
N ILE A 78 -6.81 -8.49 5.15
CA ILE A 78 -7.95 -8.82 4.29
C ILE A 78 -8.79 -7.58 4.01
N LEU A 79 -9.18 -6.84 5.05
CA LEU A 79 -9.93 -5.59 4.93
C LEU A 79 -9.17 -4.57 4.07
N GLY A 80 -7.86 -4.45 4.27
CA GLY A 80 -7.02 -3.58 3.45
C GLY A 80 -7.12 -3.92 1.97
N ARG A 81 -7.01 -5.21 1.61
CA ARG A 81 -7.16 -5.61 0.20
C ARG A 81 -8.59 -5.41 -0.31
N LEU A 82 -9.61 -5.76 0.46
CA LEU A 82 -11.01 -5.55 0.09
C LEU A 82 -11.31 -4.05 -0.14
N ALA A 83 -10.73 -3.16 0.69
CA ALA A 83 -10.82 -1.72 0.50
C ALA A 83 -10.17 -1.31 -0.83
N VAL A 84 -8.97 -1.80 -1.16
CA VAL A 84 -8.33 -1.52 -2.47
C VAL A 84 -9.24 -1.91 -3.65
N LEU A 85 -9.92 -3.06 -3.52
CA LEU A 85 -10.83 -3.61 -4.53
C LEU A 85 -12.22 -2.95 -4.54
N GLY A 86 -12.51 -2.02 -3.63
CA GLY A 86 -13.82 -1.38 -3.50
C GLY A 86 -14.94 -2.30 -3.03
N ALA A 87 -14.58 -3.38 -2.32
CA ALA A 87 -15.52 -4.41 -1.86
C ALA A 87 -16.05 -4.16 -0.44
N ILE A 88 -15.52 -3.14 0.25
CA ILE A 88 -15.99 -2.67 1.56
C ILE A 88 -16.02 -1.14 1.57
N ASP A 89 -16.76 -0.57 2.51
CA ASP A 89 -16.85 0.85 2.79
C ASP A 89 -16.32 1.20 4.19
N ASP A 90 -16.46 2.46 4.59
CA ASP A 90 -16.01 2.95 5.90
C ASP A 90 -16.79 2.33 7.07
N ASP A 91 -18.05 1.94 6.86
CA ASP A 91 -18.87 1.34 7.92
C ASP A 91 -18.32 -0.04 8.32
N VAL A 92 -17.85 -0.84 7.35
CA VAL A 92 -17.16 -2.11 7.64
C VAL A 92 -15.85 -1.89 8.37
N ILE A 93 -15.08 -0.86 7.98
CA ILE A 93 -13.80 -0.51 8.61
C ILE A 93 -14.03 -0.09 10.07
N GLU A 94 -15.03 0.75 10.32
CA GLU A 94 -15.39 1.20 11.65
C GLU A 94 -15.90 0.05 12.52
N ALA A 95 -16.72 -0.84 11.96
CA ALA A 95 -17.20 -2.02 12.69
C ALA A 95 -16.03 -2.90 13.17
N GLU A 96 -15.01 -3.12 12.34
CA GLU A 96 -13.81 -3.85 12.76
C GLU A 96 -13.00 -3.07 13.80
N LEU A 97 -12.86 -1.75 13.65
CA LEU A 97 -12.14 -0.90 14.61
C LEU A 97 -12.78 -0.93 16.01
N VAL A 98 -14.10 -1.04 16.08
CA VAL A 98 -14.83 -1.23 17.34
C VAL A 98 -14.48 -2.58 17.99
N GLN A 99 -14.26 -3.64 17.20
CA GLN A 99 -13.83 -4.94 17.70
C GLN A 99 -12.34 -4.96 18.10
N ASP A 100 -11.50 -4.22 17.37
CA ASP A 100 -10.07 -4.08 17.63
C ASP A 100 -9.67 -2.60 17.83
N PRO A 101 -9.91 -2.02 19.03
CA PRO A 101 -9.56 -0.63 19.32
C PRO A 101 -8.06 -0.43 19.62
N SER A 102 -7.22 -1.44 19.36
CA SER A 102 -5.77 -1.39 19.64
C SER A 102 -5.04 -0.39 18.73
N ALA A 103 -3.78 -0.08 19.07
CA ALA A 103 -2.94 0.76 18.21
C ALA A 103 -2.76 0.15 16.81
N SER A 104 -2.59 -1.17 16.72
CA SER A 104 -2.53 -1.89 15.44
C SER A 104 -3.87 -1.82 14.68
N GLY A 105 -4.99 -1.83 15.40
CA GLY A 105 -6.31 -1.64 14.80
C GLY A 105 -6.51 -0.25 14.23
N GLN A 106 -6.08 0.80 14.94
CA GLN A 106 -6.09 2.17 14.45
C GLN A 106 -5.22 2.34 13.18
N GLU A 107 -4.02 1.73 13.15
CA GLU A 107 -3.19 1.69 11.95
C GLU A 107 -3.87 0.91 10.81
N GLY A 108 -4.51 -0.23 11.11
CA GLY A 108 -5.30 -1.01 10.16
C GLY A 108 -6.41 -0.18 9.52
N ALA A 109 -7.21 0.51 10.33
CA ALA A 109 -8.31 1.37 9.87
C ALA A 109 -7.80 2.54 9.02
N ALA A 110 -6.75 3.25 9.47
CA ALA A 110 -6.14 4.33 8.70
C ALA A 110 -5.65 3.86 7.32
N ARG A 111 -5.01 2.68 7.27
CA ARG A 111 -4.58 2.05 6.00
C ARG A 111 -5.77 1.72 5.10
N CYS A 112 -6.84 1.12 5.65
CA CYS A 112 -8.02 0.74 4.88
C CYS A 112 -8.75 1.96 4.31
N ARG A 113 -8.96 3.00 5.13
CA ARG A 113 -9.60 4.26 4.70
C ARG A 113 -8.83 4.93 3.56
N ALA A 114 -7.50 4.99 3.69
CA ALA A 114 -6.65 5.53 2.63
C ALA A 114 -6.64 4.67 1.35
N ALA A 115 -7.02 3.40 1.44
CA ALA A 115 -7.06 2.45 0.34
C ALA A 115 -8.39 2.44 -0.44
N LEU A 116 -9.47 3.01 0.11
CA LEU A 116 -10.76 3.09 -0.58
C LEU A 116 -10.63 3.77 -1.97
N PRO A 117 -11.28 3.24 -3.02
CA PRO A 117 -11.05 3.63 -4.41
C PRO A 117 -11.96 4.80 -4.84
N ASP A 118 -12.23 5.75 -3.94
CA ASP A 118 -13.05 6.91 -4.25
C ASP A 118 -12.26 8.23 -4.09
N PRO A 119 -12.59 9.28 -4.87
CA PRO A 119 -11.84 10.55 -4.84
C PRO A 119 -11.83 11.24 -3.48
N GLU A 120 -12.89 11.09 -2.69
CA GLU A 120 -13.05 11.80 -1.43
C GLU A 120 -12.15 11.18 -0.36
N SER A 121 -12.09 9.86 -0.28
CA SER A 121 -11.16 9.14 0.60
C SER A 121 -9.70 9.46 0.27
N LYS A 122 -9.33 9.54 -1.02
CA LYS A 122 -7.98 9.97 -1.42
C LYS A 122 -7.69 11.41 -1.02
N ARG A 123 -8.64 12.32 -1.24
CA ARG A 123 -8.48 13.72 -0.83
C ARG A 123 -8.25 13.84 0.67
N ARG A 124 -9.08 13.19 1.49
CA ARG A 124 -8.94 13.18 2.97
C ARG A 124 -7.60 12.61 3.41
N ALA A 125 -7.23 11.42 2.92
CA ALA A 125 -5.97 10.78 3.28
C ALA A 125 -4.75 11.65 2.94
N TRP A 126 -4.78 12.33 1.79
CA TRP A 126 -3.72 13.26 1.41
C TRP A 126 -3.65 14.49 2.33
N GLU A 127 -4.80 15.10 2.64
CA GLU A 127 -4.87 16.25 3.54
C GLU A 127 -4.37 15.92 4.94
N GLU A 128 -4.78 14.77 5.49
CA GLU A 128 -4.31 14.29 6.79
C GLU A 128 -2.78 14.12 6.81
N MET A 129 -2.21 13.52 5.75
CA MET A 129 -0.76 13.31 5.66
C MET A 129 0.03 14.62 5.50
N PHE A 130 -0.36 15.48 4.57
CA PHE A 130 0.51 16.56 4.09
C PHE A 130 0.12 17.96 4.58
N THR A 131 -1.16 18.19 4.87
CA THR A 131 -1.70 19.51 5.22
C THR A 131 -1.88 19.69 6.73
N THR A 132 -1.96 18.60 7.49
CA THR A 132 -2.15 18.64 8.94
C THR A 132 -0.97 18.02 9.70
N ASP A 133 -0.94 18.23 11.03
CA ASP A 133 0.15 17.74 11.89
C ASP A 133 -0.33 16.79 13.00
N HIS A 134 -1.60 16.35 12.96
CA HIS A 134 -2.22 15.57 14.04
C HIS A 134 -1.94 14.06 13.96
N LEU A 135 -1.64 13.52 12.77
CA LEU A 135 -1.28 12.11 12.65
C LEU A 135 0.01 11.82 13.41
N SER A 136 0.02 10.74 14.20
CA SER A 136 1.26 10.17 14.71
C SER A 136 2.12 9.63 13.56
N ASN A 137 3.41 9.37 13.81
CA ASN A 137 4.29 8.80 12.78
C ASN A 137 3.79 7.42 12.29
N TYR A 138 3.16 6.65 13.18
CA TYR A 138 2.56 5.35 12.87
C TYR A 138 1.34 5.50 11.96
N LEU A 139 0.42 6.40 12.32
CA LEU A 139 -0.78 6.67 11.50
C LEU A 139 -0.40 7.27 10.14
N PHE A 140 0.54 8.22 10.08
CA PHE A 140 1.05 8.72 8.80
C PHE A 140 1.57 7.58 7.92
N THR A 141 2.36 6.66 8.49
CA THR A 141 2.91 5.51 7.76
C THR A 141 1.80 4.58 7.27
N ALA A 142 0.82 4.28 8.12
CA ALA A 142 -0.31 3.43 7.77
C ALA A 142 -1.18 4.05 6.65
N THR A 143 -1.52 5.34 6.76
CA THR A 143 -2.24 6.08 5.72
C THR A 143 -1.46 6.08 4.41
N ALA A 144 -0.15 6.33 4.45
CA ALA A 144 0.71 6.31 3.26
C ALA A 144 0.75 4.93 2.57
N GLN A 145 0.81 3.85 3.35
CA GLN A 145 0.77 2.46 2.85
C GLN A 145 -0.56 2.12 2.16
N GLY A 146 -1.67 2.73 2.58
CA GLY A 146 -2.98 2.55 1.95
C GLY A 146 -3.20 3.40 0.71
N PHE A 147 -2.54 4.58 0.64
CA PHE A 147 -2.84 5.60 -0.37
C PHE A 147 -2.51 5.17 -1.81
N TRP A 148 -1.29 4.71 -2.04
CA TRP A 148 -0.77 4.40 -3.38
C TRP A 148 -1.11 2.99 -3.83
N GLN A 149 -2.21 2.84 -4.57
CA GLN A 149 -2.64 1.55 -5.11
C GLN A 149 -2.48 1.52 -6.63
N PRO A 150 -1.72 0.57 -7.21
CA PRO A 150 -1.51 0.54 -8.66
C PRO A 150 -2.80 0.31 -9.47
N GLU A 151 -3.80 -0.37 -8.90
CA GLU A 151 -5.15 -0.55 -9.44
C GLU A 151 -5.92 0.78 -9.56
N GLN A 152 -5.50 1.80 -8.80
CA GLN A 152 -6.15 3.10 -8.69
C GLN A 152 -5.26 4.20 -9.31
N ALA A 153 -4.35 3.84 -10.23
CA ALA A 153 -3.36 4.75 -10.81
C ALA A 153 -3.97 6.01 -11.44
N ASP A 154 -5.14 5.89 -12.08
CA ASP A 154 -5.86 7.05 -12.64
C ASP A 154 -6.34 8.02 -11.54
N LEU A 155 -6.87 7.47 -10.45
CA LEU A 155 -7.40 8.24 -9.31
C LEU A 155 -6.29 9.02 -8.59
N VAL A 156 -5.11 8.41 -8.45
CA VAL A 156 -3.99 8.99 -7.71
C VAL A 156 -3.04 9.81 -8.59
N ARG A 157 -3.26 9.88 -9.90
CA ARG A 157 -2.37 10.56 -10.87
C ARG A 157 -2.08 12.01 -10.49
N ALA A 158 -3.10 12.78 -10.10
CA ALA A 158 -2.95 14.19 -9.74
C ALA A 158 -2.05 14.40 -8.50
N TYR A 159 -1.94 13.40 -7.63
CA TYR A 159 -1.13 13.47 -6.42
C TYR A 159 0.36 13.21 -6.69
N VAL A 160 0.70 12.55 -7.79
CA VAL A 160 2.10 12.34 -8.21
C VAL A 160 2.79 13.68 -8.46
N GLU A 161 2.08 14.63 -9.06
CA GLU A 161 2.59 15.98 -9.29
C GLU A 161 2.74 16.75 -7.98
N ARG A 162 1.73 16.67 -7.11
CA ARG A 162 1.71 17.34 -5.80
C ARG A 162 2.77 16.84 -4.83
N TYR A 163 3.11 15.55 -4.92
CA TYR A 163 4.01 14.86 -4.01
C TYR A 163 5.32 15.62 -3.78
N TRP A 164 5.95 16.11 -4.84
CA TRP A 164 7.27 16.75 -4.74
C TRP A 164 7.26 18.01 -3.88
N THR A 165 6.20 18.82 -3.99
CA THR A 165 6.03 20.02 -3.17
C THR A 165 5.60 19.66 -1.76
N ASP A 166 4.58 18.81 -1.63
CA ASP A 166 3.95 18.50 -0.36
C ASP A 166 4.88 17.67 0.56
N ALA A 167 5.68 16.76 0.00
CA ALA A 167 6.66 15.97 0.73
C ALA A 167 7.79 16.83 1.31
N VAL A 168 8.30 17.80 0.54
CA VAL A 168 9.31 18.74 1.01
C VAL A 168 8.76 19.60 2.14
N ALA A 169 7.55 20.14 1.95
CA ALA A 169 6.90 20.99 2.94
C ALA A 169 6.64 20.24 4.27
N VAL A 170 6.06 19.04 4.21
CA VAL A 170 5.77 18.26 5.43
C VAL A 170 7.06 17.79 6.11
N ALA A 171 8.10 17.44 5.36
CA ALA A 171 9.39 17.04 5.91
C ALA A 171 10.08 18.18 6.67
N ALA A 172 10.06 19.39 6.10
CA ALA A 172 10.59 20.58 6.75
C ALA A 172 9.80 20.92 8.02
N ARG A 173 8.46 20.83 7.96
CA ARG A 173 7.57 21.18 9.07
C ARG A 173 7.59 20.18 10.22
N ARG A 174 7.59 18.87 9.92
CA ARG A 174 7.44 17.78 10.91
C ARG A 174 8.73 17.02 11.22
N GLY A 175 9.83 17.38 10.57
CA GLY A 175 11.17 16.91 10.90
C GLY A 175 11.54 15.52 10.37
N PRO A 176 12.72 15.00 10.78
CA PRO A 176 13.38 13.85 10.12
C PRO A 176 12.60 12.54 10.12
N ALA A 177 11.78 12.27 11.14
CA ALA A 177 11.00 11.04 11.23
C ALA A 177 9.91 10.98 10.16
N ILE A 178 9.11 12.05 10.03
CA ILE A 178 8.11 12.18 8.97
C ILE A 178 8.78 12.29 7.61
N ALA A 179 9.91 12.99 7.49
CA ALA A 179 10.68 13.04 6.24
C ALA A 179 11.08 11.63 5.74
N ALA A 180 11.53 10.76 6.63
CA ALA A 180 11.86 9.38 6.30
C ALA A 180 10.61 8.57 5.91
N ALA A 181 9.47 8.78 6.60
CA ALA A 181 8.22 8.10 6.30
C ALA A 181 7.62 8.57 4.96
N ALA A 182 7.60 9.88 4.70
CA ALA A 182 7.11 10.47 3.45
C ALA A 182 7.94 10.03 2.24
N GLY A 183 9.27 9.96 2.41
CA GLY A 183 10.17 9.50 1.37
C GLY A 183 10.11 7.99 1.10
N ARG A 184 9.73 7.17 2.08
CA ARG A 184 9.70 5.70 1.94
C ARG A 184 8.31 5.16 1.59
N TRP A 185 7.30 5.62 2.30
CA TRP A 185 5.95 5.05 2.25
C TRP A 185 4.99 5.87 1.41
N ALA A 186 5.17 7.19 1.38
CA ALA A 186 4.34 8.09 0.58
C ALA A 186 4.96 8.39 -0.80
N PHE A 187 6.09 7.77 -1.18
CA PHE A 187 6.67 7.93 -2.51
C PHE A 187 5.80 7.24 -3.58
N PRO A 188 5.52 7.87 -4.73
CA PRO A 188 4.67 7.32 -5.78
C PRO A 188 5.37 6.23 -6.61
N ALA A 189 5.81 5.13 -5.96
CA ALA A 189 6.69 4.12 -6.54
C ALA A 189 6.14 3.39 -7.79
N HIS A 190 4.81 3.38 -7.99
CA HIS A 190 4.19 2.74 -9.15
C HIS A 190 4.03 3.69 -10.35
N ALA A 191 4.20 5.00 -10.15
CA ALA A 191 4.18 6.01 -11.20
C ALA A 191 5.52 5.99 -11.96
N VAL A 192 5.84 4.85 -12.58
CA VAL A 192 7.09 4.69 -13.35
C VAL A 192 6.92 5.32 -14.71
N SER A 193 7.49 6.51 -14.87
CA SER A 193 7.54 7.25 -16.13
C SER A 193 8.78 8.14 -16.21
N PRO A 194 9.24 8.53 -17.42
CA PRO A 194 10.30 9.51 -17.58
C PRO A 194 9.98 10.86 -16.92
N ASP A 195 8.70 11.27 -16.93
CA ASP A 195 8.27 12.53 -16.30
C ASP A 195 8.42 12.49 -14.77
N THR A 196 7.98 11.40 -14.15
CA THR A 196 8.09 11.21 -12.69
C THR A 196 9.54 11.21 -12.24
N LEU A 197 10.44 10.54 -12.98
CA LEU A 197 11.87 10.54 -12.69
C LEU A 197 12.47 11.95 -12.80
N ARG A 198 12.21 12.65 -13.91
CA ARG A 198 12.67 14.03 -14.13
C ARG A 198 12.23 14.99 -13.03
N ARG A 199 10.97 14.89 -12.58
CA ARG A 199 10.45 15.74 -11.49
C ARG A 199 11.14 15.45 -10.16
N GLY A 200 11.43 14.18 -9.86
CA GLY A 200 12.18 13.81 -8.66
C GLY A 200 13.62 14.34 -8.67
N GLU A 201 14.31 14.23 -9.82
CA GLU A 201 15.64 14.81 -10.00
C GLU A 201 15.63 16.34 -9.87
N GLN A 202 14.60 17.00 -10.42
CA GLN A 202 14.39 18.43 -10.25
C GLN A 202 14.17 18.80 -8.78
N CYS A 203 13.32 18.05 -8.06
CA CYS A 203 13.09 18.24 -6.63
C CYS A 203 14.40 18.16 -5.83
N LEU A 204 15.28 17.19 -6.13
CA LEU A 204 16.58 17.05 -5.47
C LEU A 204 17.52 18.24 -5.75
N ARG A 205 17.45 18.84 -6.93
CA ARG A 205 18.29 19.99 -7.31
C ARG A 205 17.78 21.32 -6.77
N GLU A 206 16.47 21.54 -6.79
CA GLU A 206 15.88 22.88 -6.68
C GLU A 206 15.09 23.10 -5.38
N ALA A 207 14.48 22.05 -4.81
CA ALA A 207 13.56 22.19 -3.66
C ALA A 207 14.25 22.10 -2.29
N ASP A 208 15.57 21.88 -2.28
CA ASP A 208 16.41 21.70 -1.10
C ASP A 208 15.77 20.85 0.04
N PRO A 209 15.38 19.59 -0.23
CA PRO A 209 14.81 18.72 0.79
C PRO A 209 15.79 18.51 1.95
N ILE A 210 15.26 18.51 3.18
CA ILE A 210 16.08 18.22 4.37
C ILE A 210 16.80 16.85 4.23
N PRO A 211 17.95 16.64 4.88
CA PRO A 211 18.81 15.48 4.62
C PRO A 211 18.10 14.11 4.71
N ALA A 212 17.18 13.97 5.67
CA ALA A 212 16.41 12.73 5.85
C ALA A 212 15.51 12.40 4.65
N LEU A 213 14.82 13.41 4.08
CA LEU A 213 14.00 13.25 2.88
C LEU A 213 14.89 13.05 1.66
N ARG A 214 15.91 13.90 1.49
CA ARG A 214 16.87 13.83 0.37
C ARG A 214 17.42 12.42 0.18
N ARG A 215 17.89 11.79 1.27
CA ARG A 215 18.41 10.41 1.23
C ARG A 215 17.36 9.43 0.69
N LYS A 216 16.12 9.52 1.15
CA LYS A 216 15.05 8.62 0.70
C LYS A 216 14.65 8.85 -0.76
N LEU A 217 14.59 10.10 -1.19
CA LEU A 217 14.31 10.42 -2.59
C LEU A 217 15.41 9.90 -3.51
N VAL A 218 16.69 9.99 -3.12
CA VAL A 218 17.80 9.41 -3.91
C VAL A 218 17.64 7.90 -4.06
N ASP A 219 17.40 7.18 -2.97
CA ASP A 219 17.20 5.71 -3.00
C ASP A 219 16.03 5.34 -3.93
N GLU A 220 14.88 5.98 -3.76
CA GLU A 220 13.67 5.65 -4.51
C GLU A 220 13.76 6.04 -5.99
N LEU A 221 14.48 7.11 -6.33
CA LEU A 221 14.70 7.51 -7.72
C LEU A 221 15.65 6.57 -8.46
N ASP A 222 16.67 6.02 -7.80
CA ASP A 222 17.51 4.97 -8.40
C ASP A 222 16.67 3.72 -8.75
N ASP A 223 15.85 3.28 -7.80
CA ASP A 223 14.95 2.14 -8.02
C ASP A 223 13.88 2.47 -9.09
N LEU A 224 13.43 3.72 -9.20
CA LEU A 224 12.50 4.17 -10.25
C LEU A 224 13.17 4.13 -11.63
N ALA A 225 14.41 4.60 -11.75
CA ALA A 225 15.19 4.54 -12.99
C ALA A 225 15.47 3.08 -13.42
N ARG A 226 15.70 2.18 -12.45
CA ARG A 226 15.82 0.75 -12.73
C ARG A 226 14.50 0.17 -13.25
N ALA A 227 13.38 0.49 -12.61
CA ALA A 227 12.07 0.03 -13.04
C ALA A 227 11.71 0.53 -14.45
N LEU A 228 12.05 1.78 -14.78
CA LEU A 228 11.82 2.33 -16.12
C LEU A 228 12.58 1.55 -17.19
N ARG A 229 13.87 1.29 -16.99
CA ARG A 229 14.69 0.47 -17.91
C ARG A 229 14.14 -0.93 -18.11
N VAL A 230 13.59 -1.55 -17.08
CA VAL A 230 12.98 -2.89 -17.17
C VAL A 230 11.68 -2.87 -17.97
N ARG A 231 10.89 -1.79 -17.89
CA ARG A 231 9.62 -1.65 -18.63
C ARG A 231 9.82 -1.31 -20.11
N GLU A 232 10.96 -0.73 -20.47
CA GLU A 232 11.31 -0.33 -21.84
C GLU A 232 12.07 -1.41 -22.62
N ALA A 233 12.59 -2.43 -21.92
CA ALA A 233 13.31 -3.57 -22.50
C ALA A 233 12.35 -4.63 -23.05
#